data_AF-A0A2E8HNJ5-F1
#
_entry.id   AF-A0A2E8HNJ5-F1
#
_cell.length_a   1.000
_cell.length_b   1.000
_cell.length_c   1.000
_cell.angle_alpha   90.00
_cell.angle_beta   90.00
_cell.angle_gamma   90.00
#
_symmetry.space_group_name_H-M   'P 1'
#
loop_
_entity.id
_entity.type
_entity.pdbx_description
1 polymer ?
#
loop_
_entity_poly.entity_id
_entity_poly.type
_entity_poly.pdbx_seq_one_letter_code
_entity_poly.pdbx_strand_id
1 'polypeptide(L)'
;MATPTPGSTGPTSQRYDEIFDPATARADSDLGVVADTFWQLPGALRSDHPFSFAAAGPEARQILADPLPLPPHRPESPVGRVHELDGQVLLLGVGHNADTTIHLAELMAGAPYRAPRYCTILRDGQAVRVDYGENDHCCSRFDLVDSWLRERGLQSEARVGHGHARLARSRDIVEVVVAALEDNILLFLHPRGECEDCDEARASIAS
;
A
#
# COMPACT_ATOMS: atom_id res chain seq x y z
N MET A 1 -0.40 -21.71 22.17
CA MET A 1 -1.59 -21.48 21.31
C MET A 1 -1.91 -20.01 21.43
N ALA A 2 -1.51 -19.20 20.45
CA ALA A 2 -1.85 -17.79 20.42
C ALA A 2 -3.31 -17.67 19.97
N THR A 3 -4.13 -17.01 20.79
CA THR A 3 -5.49 -16.64 20.45
C THR A 3 -5.47 -15.62 19.30
N PRO A 4 -6.34 -15.74 18.28
CA PRO A 4 -6.43 -14.74 17.24
C PRO A 4 -6.99 -13.43 17.82
N THR A 5 -6.32 -12.32 17.53
CA THR A 5 -6.82 -10.98 17.82
C THR A 5 -8.06 -10.73 16.96
N PRO A 6 -9.21 -10.35 17.55
CA PRO A 6 -10.41 -10.02 16.77
C PRO A 6 -10.24 -8.66 16.11
N GLY A 7 -10.58 -8.58 14.82
CA GLY A 7 -10.86 -7.34 14.09
C GLY A 7 -9.64 -6.45 13.83
N SER A 8 -9.02 -6.63 12.66
CA SER A 8 -8.38 -5.49 12.00
C SER A 8 -9.52 -4.52 11.66
N THR A 9 -9.72 -3.51 12.51
CA THR A 9 -10.34 -2.28 12.06
C THR A 9 -9.40 -1.73 10.99
N GLY A 10 -9.89 -1.52 9.78
CA GLY A 10 -9.15 -0.79 8.75
C GLY A 10 -8.62 0.55 9.29
N PRO A 11 -7.73 1.23 8.55
CA PRO A 11 -7.12 2.47 8.99
C PRO A 11 -8.19 3.40 9.56
N THR A 12 -7.94 3.86 10.78
CA THR A 12 -8.90 4.67 11.54
C THR A 12 -9.33 5.87 10.70
N SER A 13 -10.60 5.89 10.29
CA SER A 13 -11.21 6.92 9.45
C SER A 13 -11.00 8.36 9.96
N GLN A 14 -10.67 8.51 11.24
CA GLN A 14 -10.40 9.79 11.89
C GLN A 14 -9.26 10.59 11.25
N ARG A 15 -8.24 9.97 10.66
CA ARG A 15 -7.11 10.73 10.07
C ARG A 15 -7.42 11.35 8.72
N TYR A 16 -8.32 10.76 7.95
CA TYR A 16 -8.66 11.28 6.63
C TYR A 16 -9.60 12.49 6.69
N ASP A 17 -10.21 12.76 7.85
CA ASP A 17 -10.93 14.01 8.12
C ASP A 17 -9.98 15.19 8.36
N GLU A 18 -8.75 14.93 8.80
CA GLU A 18 -7.75 15.93 9.16
C GLU A 18 -6.88 16.36 7.96
N ILE A 19 -6.41 17.60 7.99
CA ILE A 19 -5.41 18.07 7.02
C ILE A 19 -4.07 17.43 7.39
N PHE A 20 -3.47 16.73 6.44
CA PHE A 20 -2.12 16.19 6.57
C PHE A 20 -1.08 17.32 6.57
N ASP A 21 -0.20 17.33 7.58
CA ASP A 21 1.01 18.16 7.62
C ASP A 21 2.25 17.25 7.67
N PRO A 22 3.11 17.25 6.63
CA PRO A 22 4.27 16.36 6.55
C PRO A 22 5.28 16.57 7.69
N ALA A 23 5.29 17.74 8.34
CA ALA A 23 6.22 18.07 9.41
C ALA A 23 5.76 17.58 10.78
N THR A 24 4.46 17.31 10.98
CA THR A 24 3.89 17.02 12.30
C THR A 24 3.04 15.74 12.35
N ALA A 25 2.44 15.33 11.25
CA ALA A 25 1.55 14.17 11.20
C ALA A 25 2.30 12.87 11.50
N ARG A 26 1.85 12.13 12.52
CA ARG A 26 2.40 10.81 12.85
C ARG A 26 2.06 9.80 11.74
N ALA A 27 2.95 8.85 11.50
CA ALA A 27 2.63 7.69 10.67
C ALA A 27 1.50 6.87 11.31
N ASP A 28 0.82 6.04 10.52
CA ASP A 28 -0.16 5.13 11.10
C ASP A 28 0.50 4.15 12.07
N SER A 29 -0.17 3.83 13.18
CA SER A 29 0.31 2.84 14.14
C SER A 29 0.49 1.47 13.48
N ASP A 30 -0.32 1.17 12.46
CA ASP A 30 -0.25 -0.08 11.71
C ASP A 30 1.02 -0.18 10.85
N LEU A 31 1.65 0.95 10.49
CA LEU A 31 2.95 0.99 9.80
C LEU A 31 4.13 0.74 10.76
N GLY A 32 3.90 0.86 12.06
CA GLY A 32 4.88 0.59 13.10
C GLY A 32 5.89 1.70 13.38
N VAL A 33 6.62 1.53 14.48
CA VAL A 33 7.53 2.56 15.04
C VAL A 33 8.68 2.94 14.12
N VAL A 34 9.14 2.01 13.25
CA VAL A 34 10.23 2.30 12.30
C VAL A 34 9.77 3.34 11.28
N ALA A 35 8.56 3.19 10.72
CA ALA A 35 8.01 4.15 9.78
C ALA A 35 7.81 5.52 10.43
N ASP A 36 7.25 5.55 11.65
CA ASP A 36 7.05 6.81 12.38
C ASP A 36 8.38 7.47 12.79
N THR A 37 9.43 6.70 13.06
CA THR A 37 10.75 7.26 13.41
C THR A 37 11.50 7.75 12.17
N PHE A 38 11.42 7.01 11.05
CA PHE A 38 12.24 7.26 9.87
C PHE A 38 12.02 8.63 9.26
N TRP A 39 10.76 9.08 9.13
CA TRP A 39 10.44 10.38 8.52
C TRP A 39 10.99 11.58 9.32
N GLN A 40 11.28 11.39 10.62
CA GLN A 40 11.81 12.43 11.51
C GLN A 40 13.34 12.55 11.46
N LEU A 41 14.03 11.63 10.77
CA LEU A 41 15.49 11.62 10.75
C LEU A 41 16.07 12.77 9.91
N PRO A 42 17.22 13.35 10.30
CA PRO A 42 17.89 14.37 9.50
C PRO A 42 18.18 13.87 8.07
N GLY A 43 17.73 14.63 7.08
CA GLY A 43 17.90 14.31 5.66
C GLY A 43 16.83 13.39 5.06
N ALA A 44 15.89 12.88 5.86
CA ALA A 44 14.68 12.26 5.33
C ALA A 44 13.75 13.34 4.74
N LEU A 45 13.20 13.03 3.57
CA LEU A 45 12.15 13.80 2.92
C LEU A 45 10.82 13.05 3.07
N ARG A 46 9.70 13.77 2.97
CA ARG A 46 8.35 13.21 3.03
C ARG A 46 7.46 13.88 2.00
N SER A 47 6.59 13.12 1.33
CA SER A 47 5.64 13.70 0.38
C SER A 47 4.52 14.46 1.11
N ASP A 48 4.02 15.50 0.46
CA ASP A 48 3.09 16.49 1.04
C ASP A 48 1.62 16.14 0.72
N HIS A 49 1.19 14.96 1.16
CA HIS A 49 -0.19 14.49 0.98
C HIS A 49 -0.55 13.38 2.00
N PRO A 50 -1.85 13.14 2.29
CA PRO A 50 -2.29 12.15 3.28
C PRO A 50 -1.75 10.73 3.10
N PHE A 51 -1.51 10.29 1.86
CA PHE A 51 -0.93 8.97 1.54
C PHE A 51 0.61 8.96 1.58
N SER A 52 1.20 9.70 2.51
CA SER A 52 2.61 10.09 2.45
C SER A 52 3.58 8.91 2.47
N PHE A 53 4.67 9.02 1.71
CA PHE A 53 5.87 8.21 1.88
C PHE A 53 7.01 9.07 2.40
N ALA A 54 7.98 8.44 3.07
CA ALA A 54 9.25 9.07 3.41
C ALA A 54 10.40 8.40 2.65
N ALA A 55 11.41 9.17 2.28
CA ALA A 55 12.58 8.67 1.56
C ALA A 55 13.84 9.45 1.94
N ALA A 56 14.99 8.78 1.92
CA ALA A 56 16.29 9.39 2.16
C ALA A 56 17.31 8.82 1.16
N GLY A 57 18.13 9.68 0.57
CA GLY A 57 19.13 9.31 -0.43
C GLY A 57 19.02 10.11 -1.74
N PRO A 58 19.87 9.81 -2.73
CA PRO A 58 19.95 10.58 -3.99
C PRO A 58 18.64 10.65 -4.76
N GLU A 59 17.87 9.56 -4.76
CA GLU A 59 16.61 9.43 -5.49
C GLU A 59 15.38 9.89 -4.68
N ALA A 60 15.55 10.32 -3.42
CA ALA A 60 14.43 10.61 -2.53
C ALA A 60 13.49 11.69 -3.09
N ARG A 61 14.04 12.73 -3.73
CA ARG A 61 13.23 13.78 -4.36
C ARG A 61 12.43 13.27 -5.55
N GLN A 62 13.00 12.36 -6.34
CA GLN A 62 12.33 11.78 -7.49
C GLN A 62 11.18 10.85 -7.04
N ILE A 63 11.41 10.04 -6.00
CA ILE A 63 10.39 9.14 -5.45
C ILE A 63 9.20 9.92 -4.88
N LEU A 64 9.43 11.10 -4.31
CA LEU A 64 8.41 11.89 -3.60
C LEU A 64 7.88 13.08 -4.41
N ALA A 65 8.18 13.15 -5.72
CA ALA A 65 7.89 14.33 -6.54
C ALA A 65 6.41 14.50 -6.88
N ASP A 66 5.62 13.43 -6.82
CA ASP A 66 4.23 13.44 -7.26
C ASP A 66 3.32 14.18 -6.27
N PRO A 67 2.33 14.96 -6.77
CA PRO A 67 1.27 15.51 -5.94
C PRO A 67 0.33 14.40 -5.45
N LEU A 68 -0.71 14.76 -4.67
CA LEU A 68 -1.73 13.84 -4.17
C LEU A 68 -2.16 12.78 -5.22
N PRO A 69 -1.77 11.50 -5.03
CA PRO A 69 -2.16 10.42 -5.94
C PRO A 69 -3.56 9.93 -5.58
N LEU A 70 -4.45 9.86 -6.58
CA LEU A 70 -5.78 9.27 -6.45
C LEU A 70 -6.00 8.27 -7.62
N PRO A 71 -6.14 6.96 -7.36
CA PRO A 71 -5.99 6.28 -6.06
C PRO A 71 -4.57 6.39 -5.46
N PRO A 72 -4.38 6.12 -4.15
CA PRO A 72 -3.10 6.36 -3.43
C PRO A 72 -1.87 5.68 -4.04
N HIS A 73 -2.06 4.52 -4.68
CA HIS A 73 -0.98 3.65 -5.15
C HIS A 73 -0.94 3.51 -6.68
N ARG A 74 -1.47 4.50 -7.41
CA ARG A 74 -1.40 4.57 -8.88
C ARG A 74 0.05 4.69 -9.40
N PRO A 75 0.30 4.53 -10.72
CA PRO A 75 1.65 4.67 -11.27
C PRO A 75 2.34 6.00 -10.94
N GLU A 76 1.61 7.12 -10.96
CA GLU A 76 2.11 8.43 -10.48
C GLU A 76 1.97 8.55 -8.95
N SER A 77 2.66 7.70 -8.21
CA SER A 77 2.76 7.73 -6.75
C SER A 77 4.15 7.25 -6.30
N PRO A 78 4.56 7.45 -5.03
CA PRO A 78 5.87 6.99 -4.56
C PRO A 78 6.15 5.50 -4.79
N VAL A 79 5.15 4.61 -4.62
CA VAL A 79 5.32 3.18 -4.90
C VAL A 79 5.51 2.91 -6.40
N GLY A 80 4.83 3.68 -7.26
CA GLY A 80 5.05 3.67 -8.70
C GLY A 80 6.45 4.14 -9.10
N ARG A 81 6.98 5.19 -8.45
CA ARG A 81 8.36 5.65 -8.68
C ARG A 81 9.41 4.62 -8.26
N VAL A 82 9.19 3.92 -7.14
CA VAL A 82 10.05 2.79 -6.73
C VAL A 82 10.05 1.69 -7.80
N HIS A 83 8.90 1.36 -8.36
CA HIS A 83 8.79 0.38 -9.45
C HIS A 83 9.52 0.84 -10.73
N GLU A 84 9.29 2.09 -11.16
CA GLU A 84 9.94 2.68 -12.33
C GLU A 84 11.46 2.66 -12.22
N LEU A 85 12.00 2.97 -11.03
CA LEU A 85 13.42 2.98 -10.71
C LEU A 85 14.03 1.59 -10.47
N ASP A 86 13.28 0.51 -10.70
CA ASP A 86 13.72 -0.87 -10.45
C ASP A 86 14.16 -1.11 -8.99
N GLY A 87 13.44 -0.48 -8.06
CA GLY A 87 13.67 -0.61 -6.63
C GLY A 87 13.34 -2.00 -6.09
N GLN A 88 13.81 -2.26 -4.86
CA GLN A 88 13.53 -3.49 -4.13
C GLN A 88 12.56 -3.23 -2.98
N VAL A 89 11.72 -4.23 -2.69
CA VAL A 89 10.74 -4.21 -1.61
C VAL A 89 11.20 -5.19 -0.53
N LEU A 90 11.35 -4.68 0.69
CA LEU A 90 11.74 -5.46 1.86
C LEU A 90 10.57 -5.57 2.84
N LEU A 91 10.04 -6.78 3.00
CA LEU A 91 9.06 -7.10 4.04
C LEU A 91 9.81 -7.56 5.28
N LEU A 92 9.84 -6.73 6.33
CA LEU A 92 10.62 -6.97 7.54
C LEU A 92 9.73 -7.35 8.71
N GLY A 93 9.55 -8.66 8.94
CA GLY A 93 8.66 -9.17 9.99
C GLY A 93 7.17 -9.14 9.64
N VAL A 94 6.83 -8.85 8.38
CA VAL A 94 5.46 -8.78 7.86
C VAL A 94 5.26 -9.71 6.64
N GLY A 95 4.01 -9.98 6.29
CA GLY A 95 3.61 -10.73 5.10
C GLY A 95 3.33 -9.82 3.90
N HIS A 96 2.87 -10.40 2.79
CA HIS A 96 2.50 -9.63 1.60
C HIS A 96 1.18 -8.87 1.78
N ASN A 97 0.40 -9.18 2.81
CA ASN A 97 -0.71 -8.34 3.25
C ASN A 97 -0.32 -6.88 3.56
N ALA A 98 0.97 -6.59 3.79
CA ALA A 98 1.51 -5.24 3.97
C ALA A 98 2.30 -4.72 2.74
N ASP A 99 2.34 -5.46 1.63
CA ASP A 99 3.11 -5.11 0.43
C ASP A 99 2.31 -4.18 -0.48
N THR A 100 2.49 -2.87 -0.29
CA THR A 100 1.82 -1.81 -1.06
C THR A 100 2.06 -1.90 -2.58
N THR A 101 3.13 -2.57 -3.02
CA THR A 101 3.42 -2.77 -4.45
C THR A 101 2.34 -3.61 -5.13
N ILE A 102 1.64 -4.47 -4.38
CA ILE A 102 0.56 -5.29 -4.92
C ILE A 102 -0.63 -4.41 -5.31
N HIS A 103 -0.95 -3.36 -4.53
CA HIS A 103 -1.99 -2.40 -4.93
C HIS A 103 -1.65 -1.64 -6.22
N LEU A 104 -0.39 -1.31 -6.43
CA LEU A 104 0.06 -0.76 -7.72
C LEU A 104 -0.20 -1.76 -8.86
N ALA A 105 0.12 -3.04 -8.64
CA ALA A 105 -0.08 -4.09 -9.63
C ALA A 105 -1.57 -4.33 -9.96
N GLU A 106 -2.48 -4.26 -8.97
CA GLU A 106 -3.93 -4.31 -9.20
C GLU A 106 -4.41 -3.19 -10.12
N LEU A 107 -3.92 -1.96 -9.90
CA LEU A 107 -4.24 -0.81 -10.74
C LEU A 107 -3.68 -0.96 -12.16
N MET A 108 -2.45 -1.48 -12.29
CA MET A 108 -1.84 -1.76 -13.60
C MET A 108 -2.55 -2.88 -14.36
N ALA A 109 -3.07 -3.88 -13.66
CA ALA A 109 -3.88 -4.96 -14.24
C ALA A 109 -5.30 -4.52 -14.62
N GLY A 110 -5.73 -3.32 -14.23
CA GLY A 110 -7.08 -2.82 -14.51
C GLY A 110 -8.15 -3.44 -13.62
N ALA A 111 -7.83 -3.77 -12.36
CA ALA A 111 -8.80 -4.27 -11.39
C ALA A 111 -10.04 -3.35 -11.35
N PRO A 112 -11.28 -3.89 -11.39
CA PRO A 112 -12.48 -3.07 -11.61
C PRO A 112 -13.12 -2.52 -10.33
N TYR A 113 -12.70 -2.96 -9.15
CA TYR A 113 -13.27 -2.53 -7.87
C TYR A 113 -12.67 -1.19 -7.41
N ARG A 114 -13.54 -0.26 -6.99
CA ARG A 114 -13.23 1.09 -6.54
C ARG A 114 -14.12 1.43 -5.32
N ALA A 115 -13.77 0.89 -4.16
CA ALA A 115 -14.49 1.18 -2.91
C ALA A 115 -14.43 2.69 -2.62
N PRO A 116 -15.53 3.32 -2.17
CA PRO A 116 -15.56 4.76 -1.93
C PRO A 116 -14.70 5.11 -0.71
N ARG A 117 -13.77 6.03 -0.91
CA ARG A 117 -12.86 6.57 0.11
C ARG A 117 -12.78 8.08 -0.02
N TYR A 118 -12.21 8.75 0.98
CA TYR A 118 -11.99 10.19 0.93
C TYR A 118 -10.74 10.58 1.71
N CYS A 119 -10.25 11.79 1.45
CA CYS A 119 -9.26 12.45 2.27
C CYS A 119 -9.53 13.96 2.36
N THR A 120 -9.05 14.63 3.40
CA THR A 120 -9.09 16.07 3.54
C THR A 120 -7.75 16.68 3.15
N ILE A 121 -7.78 17.71 2.29
CA ILE A 121 -6.61 18.49 1.91
C ILE A 121 -6.80 19.96 2.23
N LEU A 122 -5.70 20.70 2.33
CA LEU A 122 -5.72 22.15 2.37
C LEU A 122 -5.71 22.71 0.93
N ARG A 123 -6.76 23.43 0.53
CA ARG A 123 -6.82 24.16 -0.74
C ARG A 123 -7.21 25.60 -0.45
N ASP A 124 -6.40 26.54 -0.90
CA ASP A 124 -6.61 27.99 -0.70
C ASP A 124 -6.86 28.38 0.77
N GLY A 125 -6.17 27.71 1.70
CA GLY A 125 -6.31 27.95 3.14
C GLY A 125 -7.54 27.32 3.79
N GLN A 126 -8.31 26.50 3.06
CA GLN A 126 -9.51 25.83 3.55
C GLN A 126 -9.38 24.31 3.49
N ALA A 127 -9.94 23.62 4.49
CA ALA A 127 -10.05 22.17 4.50
C ALA A 127 -11.10 21.73 3.46
N VAL A 128 -10.71 20.89 2.51
CA VAL A 128 -11.56 20.38 1.44
C VAL A 128 -11.52 18.86 1.44
N ARG A 129 -12.69 18.24 1.56
CA ARG A 129 -12.88 16.80 1.35
C ARG A 129 -12.75 16.46 -0.13
N VAL A 130 -11.98 15.44 -0.44
CA VAL A 130 -11.79 14.88 -1.77
C VAL A 130 -12.18 13.42 -1.74
N ASP A 131 -13.30 13.10 -2.40
CA ASP A 131 -13.79 11.73 -2.56
C ASP A 131 -13.12 11.06 -3.77
N TYR A 132 -12.79 9.78 -3.64
CA TYR A 132 -12.19 8.96 -4.69
C TYR A 132 -12.58 7.48 -4.53
N GLY A 133 -12.36 6.69 -5.56
CA GLY A 133 -12.51 5.24 -5.51
C GLY A 133 -11.15 4.56 -5.35
N GLU A 134 -11.04 3.59 -4.46
CA GLU A 134 -9.79 2.88 -4.17
C GLU A 134 -9.93 1.37 -4.41
N ASN A 135 -8.87 0.72 -4.91
CA ASN A 135 -8.77 -0.74 -4.99
C ASN A 135 -8.47 -1.36 -3.60
N ASP A 136 -9.19 -0.91 -2.58
CA ASP A 136 -9.02 -1.30 -1.19
C ASP A 136 -9.92 -2.48 -0.82
N HIS A 137 -9.42 -3.34 0.07
CA HIS A 137 -10.05 -4.53 0.61
C HIS A 137 -9.16 -5.10 1.74
N CYS A 138 -9.54 -6.18 2.44
CA CYS A 138 -8.79 -6.69 3.62
C CYS A 138 -7.32 -7.15 3.41
N CYS A 139 -6.83 -7.21 2.17
CA CYS A 139 -5.46 -7.56 1.76
C CYS A 139 -4.94 -8.93 2.20
N SER A 140 -5.72 -9.75 2.90
CA SER A 140 -5.23 -11.04 3.43
C SER A 140 -4.87 -12.03 2.31
N ARG A 141 -5.51 -11.92 1.15
CA ARG A 141 -5.21 -12.78 -0.01
C ARG A 141 -3.96 -12.35 -0.78
N PHE A 142 -3.32 -11.22 -0.43
CA PHE A 142 -2.00 -10.89 -0.95
C PHE A 142 -0.94 -11.91 -0.53
N ASP A 143 -1.16 -12.67 0.54
CA ASP A 143 -0.27 -13.76 0.94
C ASP A 143 -0.11 -14.86 -0.12
N LEU A 144 -1.00 -14.94 -1.12
CA LEU A 144 -0.82 -15.81 -2.28
C LEU A 144 0.48 -15.49 -3.05
N VAL A 145 0.87 -14.21 -3.08
CA VAL A 145 2.07 -13.71 -3.78
C VAL A 145 3.36 -14.31 -3.21
N ASP A 146 3.39 -14.67 -1.92
CA ASP A 146 4.55 -15.30 -1.28
C ASP A 146 4.95 -16.58 -2.04
N SER A 147 3.97 -17.44 -2.32
CA SER A 147 4.20 -18.71 -3.04
C SER A 147 4.63 -18.47 -4.48
N TRP A 148 4.01 -17.50 -5.17
CA TRP A 148 4.32 -17.23 -6.58
C TRP A 148 5.74 -16.71 -6.78
N LEU A 149 6.20 -15.80 -5.92
CA LEU A 149 7.57 -15.30 -5.96
C LEU A 149 8.57 -16.39 -5.55
N ARG A 150 8.27 -17.15 -4.49
CA ARG A 150 9.13 -18.23 -3.98
C ARG A 150 9.34 -19.33 -5.01
N GLU A 151 8.28 -19.81 -5.64
CA GLU A 151 8.34 -20.88 -6.65
C GLU A 151 9.10 -20.48 -7.91
N ARG A 152 9.08 -19.19 -8.27
CA ARG A 152 9.85 -18.62 -9.39
C ARG A 152 11.28 -18.23 -9.01
N GLY A 153 11.66 -18.36 -7.74
CA GLY A 153 12.98 -17.94 -7.25
C GLY A 153 13.19 -16.42 -7.26
N LEU A 154 12.11 -15.63 -7.23
CA LEU A 154 12.11 -14.16 -7.31
C LEU A 154 12.10 -13.48 -5.92
N GLN A 155 11.95 -14.27 -4.85
CA GLN A 155 12.00 -13.80 -3.47
C GLN A 155 13.19 -14.42 -2.72
N SER A 156 14.00 -13.56 -2.12
CA SER A 156 15.04 -13.96 -1.17
C SER A 156 14.50 -13.89 0.25
N GLU A 157 14.85 -14.88 1.08
CA GLU A 157 14.36 -14.99 2.46
C GLU A 157 15.51 -15.14 3.44
N ALA A 158 15.46 -14.38 4.53
CA ALA A 158 16.51 -14.37 5.53
C ALA A 158 15.96 -13.95 6.91
N ARG A 159 16.81 -14.02 7.92
CA ARG A 159 16.56 -13.37 9.20
C ARG A 159 17.28 -12.03 9.26
N VAL A 160 16.58 -11.00 9.71
CA VAL A 160 17.16 -9.70 10.05
C VAL A 160 16.82 -9.43 11.52
N GLY A 161 17.84 -9.53 12.38
CA GLY A 161 17.62 -9.67 13.82
C GLY A 161 16.74 -10.89 14.11
N HIS A 162 15.62 -10.67 14.81
CA HIS A 162 14.66 -11.73 15.11
C HIS A 162 13.56 -11.91 14.06
N GLY A 163 13.36 -10.93 13.16
CA GLY A 163 12.29 -10.96 12.15
C GLY A 163 12.61 -11.83 10.95
N HIS A 164 11.57 -12.42 10.36
CA HIS A 164 11.63 -13.03 9.03
C HIS A 164 11.57 -11.93 7.98
N ALA A 165 12.54 -11.90 7.07
CA ALA A 165 12.65 -10.89 6.04
C ALA A 165 12.45 -11.53 4.66
N ARG A 166 11.74 -10.82 3.79
CA ARG A 166 11.57 -11.15 2.36
C ARG A 166 12.02 -9.97 1.52
N LEU A 167 12.81 -10.23 0.49
CA LEU A 167 13.28 -9.23 -0.45
C LEU A 167 12.96 -9.67 -1.87
N ALA A 168 12.26 -8.82 -2.62
CA ALA A 168 11.98 -9.00 -4.03
C ALA A 168 12.13 -7.67 -4.79
N ARG A 169 12.34 -7.72 -6.10
CA ARG A 169 12.29 -6.49 -6.92
C ARG A 169 10.84 -6.06 -7.07
N SER A 170 10.60 -4.74 -7.03
CA SER A 170 9.27 -4.18 -7.24
C SER A 170 8.70 -4.59 -8.61
N ARG A 171 9.56 -4.69 -9.63
CA ARG A 171 9.16 -5.16 -10.96
C ARG A 171 8.72 -6.62 -10.98
N ASP A 172 9.44 -7.49 -10.27
CA ASP A 172 9.11 -8.91 -10.18
C ASP A 172 7.76 -9.10 -9.46
N ILE A 173 7.50 -8.34 -8.38
CA ILE A 173 6.19 -8.34 -7.68
C ILE A 173 5.06 -7.95 -8.62
N VAL A 174 5.20 -6.82 -9.33
CA VAL A 174 4.18 -6.37 -10.28
C VAL A 174 3.95 -7.39 -11.38
N GLU A 175 5.02 -7.95 -11.95
CA GLU A 175 4.93 -8.94 -13.04
C GLU A 175 4.15 -10.20 -12.61
N VAL A 176 4.49 -10.79 -11.46
CA VAL A 176 3.80 -12.01 -11.02
C VAL A 176 2.34 -11.75 -10.67
N VAL A 177 2.02 -10.58 -10.11
CA VAL A 177 0.65 -10.20 -9.75
C VAL A 177 -0.18 -9.93 -10.99
N VAL A 178 0.31 -9.10 -11.92
CA VAL A 178 -0.42 -8.78 -13.16
C VAL A 178 -0.72 -10.07 -13.94
N ALA A 179 0.27 -10.96 -14.10
CA ALA A 179 0.06 -12.24 -14.76
C ALA A 179 -1.01 -13.11 -14.06
N ALA A 180 -1.08 -13.10 -12.73
CA ALA A 180 -2.12 -13.85 -12.00
C ALA A 180 -3.52 -13.21 -12.14
N LEU A 181 -3.59 -11.89 -12.27
CA LEU A 181 -4.84 -11.15 -12.43
C LEU A 181 -5.40 -11.21 -13.86
N GLU A 182 -4.59 -11.54 -14.87
CA GLU A 182 -5.06 -11.83 -16.24
C GLU A 182 -6.04 -13.02 -16.25
N ASP A 183 -5.76 -14.06 -15.46
CA ASP A 183 -6.61 -15.25 -15.35
C ASP A 183 -7.85 -15.01 -14.48
N ASN A 184 -7.70 -14.23 -13.40
CA ASN A 184 -8.78 -13.90 -12.49
C ASN A 184 -8.57 -12.50 -11.87
N ILE A 185 -9.19 -11.49 -12.48
CA ILE A 185 -9.06 -10.10 -12.03
C ILE A 185 -9.61 -9.83 -10.62
N LEU A 186 -10.37 -10.77 -10.03
CA LEU A 186 -10.93 -10.68 -8.67
C LEU A 186 -10.21 -11.61 -7.69
N LEU A 187 -9.03 -12.11 -8.03
CA LEU A 187 -8.29 -13.14 -7.28
C LEU A 187 -8.02 -12.76 -5.82
N PHE A 188 -7.78 -11.47 -5.54
CA PHE A 188 -7.51 -10.98 -4.18
C PHE A 188 -8.76 -10.70 -3.34
N LEU A 189 -9.95 -10.74 -3.94
CA LEU A 189 -11.20 -10.66 -3.18
C LEU A 189 -11.57 -12.04 -2.64
N HIS A 190 -11.90 -12.13 -1.34
CA HIS A 190 -12.51 -13.34 -0.77
C HIS A 190 -13.83 -13.70 -1.48
N PRO A 191 -14.24 -14.98 -1.47
CA PRO A 191 -15.60 -15.37 -1.85
C PRO A 191 -16.68 -14.53 -1.14
N ARG A 192 -17.83 -14.38 -1.80
CA ARG A 192 -18.94 -13.56 -1.29
C ARG A 192 -19.38 -14.03 0.09
N GLY A 193 -19.55 -13.10 1.03
CA GLY A 193 -20.03 -13.37 2.38
C GLY A 193 -18.95 -13.84 3.37
N GLU A 194 -17.69 -13.96 2.94
CA GLU A 194 -16.59 -14.37 3.83
C GLU A 194 -15.84 -13.18 4.46
N CYS A 195 -15.89 -12.00 3.84
CA CYS A 195 -15.17 -10.81 4.30
C CYS A 195 -15.90 -9.54 3.87
N GLU A 196 -16.23 -8.68 4.84
CA GLU A 196 -16.98 -7.42 4.63
C GLU A 196 -16.26 -6.47 3.68
N ASP A 197 -14.95 -6.24 3.88
CA ASP A 197 -14.16 -5.34 3.02
C ASP A 197 -14.09 -5.86 1.57
N CYS A 198 -13.95 -7.17 1.39
CA CYS A 198 -13.96 -7.78 0.05
C CYS A 198 -15.35 -7.71 -0.60
N ASP A 199 -16.42 -7.78 0.17
CA ASP A 199 -17.78 -7.62 -0.32
C ASP A 199 -18.07 -6.16 -0.69
N GLU A 200 -17.57 -5.18 0.07
CA GLU A 200 -17.61 -3.74 -0.28
C GLU A 200 -16.91 -3.50 -1.62
N ALA A 201 -15.65 -3.95 -1.74
CA ALA A 201 -14.89 -3.85 -2.98
C ALA A 201 -15.65 -4.50 -4.15
N ARG A 202 -16.22 -5.69 -3.94
CA ARG A 202 -17.00 -6.39 -4.98
C ARG A 202 -18.27 -5.64 -5.37
N ALA A 203 -18.94 -4.98 -4.42
CA ALA A 203 -20.14 -4.19 -4.68
C ALA A 203 -19.86 -2.96 -5.56
N SER A 204 -18.64 -2.42 -5.51
CA SER A 204 -18.23 -1.24 -6.31
C SER A 204 -18.00 -1.50 -7.82
N ILE A 205 -17.95 -2.77 -8.26
CA ILE A 205 -17.62 -3.15 -9.66
C ILE A 205 -18.69 -2.71 -10.68
N ALA A 206 -19.87 -2.28 -10.23
CA ALA A 206 -21.01 -1.96 -11.10
C ALA A 206 -21.76 -0.67 -10.71
N SER A 207 -21.08 0.28 -10.07
CA SER A 207 -21.59 1.64 -9.85
C SER A 207 -21.03 2.62 -10.87
#